data_AF-A0A5F2H0M9-F1
#
_entry.id   AF-A0A5F2H0M9-F1
#
_cell.length_a   1.000
_cell.length_b   1.000
_cell.length_c   1.000
_cell.angle_alpha   90.00
_cell.angle_beta   90.00
_cell.angle_gamma   90.00
#
_symmetry.space_group_name_H-M   'P 1'
#
loop_
_entity.id
_entity.type
_entity.pdbx_description
1 polymer ?
#
loop_
_entity_poly.entity_id
_entity_poly.type
_entity_poly.pdbx_seq_one_letter_code
_entity_poly.pdbx_strand_id
1 'polypeptide(L)'
;MLVAGQASAAAIDLSKPYGNKSGCINKNGQEIYAEDMLLLTDEAFVTVASACTFTEKKAQADGSLLVKAQCQAEGEEGESPAQFTIKRSAKNAKRLVIADEDGNVMGEVSRCK
;
A
#
# COMPACT_ATOMS: atom_id res chain seq x y z
N MET A 1 -17.64 1.01 37.05
CA MET A 1 -16.70 0.31 36.15
C MET A 1 -16.87 0.90 34.76
N LEU A 2 -15.88 1.65 34.25
CA LEU A 2 -15.93 2.15 32.87
C LEU A 2 -15.55 1.00 31.94
N VAL A 3 -16.49 0.54 31.11
CA VAL A 3 -16.17 -0.38 30.02
C VAL A 3 -15.43 0.45 28.96
N ALA A 4 -14.10 0.34 28.93
CA ALA A 4 -13.32 0.83 27.80
C ALA A 4 -13.67 -0.08 26.62
N GLY A 5 -14.64 0.34 25.80
CA GLY A 5 -14.90 -0.32 24.52
C GLY A 5 -13.62 -0.29 23.71
N GLN A 6 -13.01 -1.45 23.49
CA GLN A 6 -11.93 -1.59 22.52
C GLN A 6 -12.52 -1.23 21.16
N ALA A 7 -12.25 -0.01 20.72
CA ALA A 7 -12.52 0.39 19.35
C ALA A 7 -11.56 -0.43 18.47
N SER A 8 -12.00 -1.59 18.00
CA SER A 8 -11.29 -2.33 16.96
C SER A 8 -11.19 -1.43 15.75
N ALA A 9 -9.98 -1.04 15.38
CA ALA A 9 -9.78 -0.21 14.20
C ALA A 9 -10.22 -1.00 12.97
N ALA A 10 -11.08 -0.41 12.15
CA ALA A 10 -11.57 -1.05 10.94
C ALA A 10 -10.41 -1.37 10.01
N ALA A 11 -10.29 -2.65 9.63
CA ALA A 11 -9.27 -3.14 8.72
C ALA A 11 -9.28 -2.34 7.40
N ILE A 12 -8.13 -2.30 6.75
CA ILE A 12 -7.98 -1.65 5.45
C ILE A 12 -8.65 -2.50 4.37
N ASP A 13 -9.56 -1.87 3.64
CA ASP A 13 -10.21 -2.44 2.46
C ASP A 13 -9.49 -1.97 1.19
N LEU A 14 -8.95 -2.93 0.44
CA LEU A 14 -8.28 -2.71 -0.85
C LEU A 14 -9.13 -3.11 -2.05
N SER A 15 -10.45 -3.33 -1.88
CA SER A 15 -11.39 -3.65 -2.97
C SER A 15 -11.41 -2.62 -4.12
N LYS A 16 -10.82 -1.44 -3.88
CA LYS A 16 -10.56 -0.40 -4.88
C LYS A 16 -9.09 0.00 -4.84
N PRO A 17 -8.50 0.33 -6.00
CA PRO A 17 -7.12 0.81 -6.05
C PRO A 17 -6.99 2.16 -5.36
N TYR A 18 -5.83 2.37 -4.75
CA TYR A 18 -5.38 3.62 -4.17
C TYR A 18 -4.10 4.04 -4.90
N GLY A 19 -3.93 5.34 -5.12
CA GLY A 19 -2.71 5.85 -5.71
C GLY A 19 -2.55 7.33 -5.47
N ASN A 20 -1.40 7.86 -5.87
CA ASN A 20 -1.29 9.27 -6.14
C ASN A 20 -1.86 9.59 -7.54
N LYS A 21 -1.70 10.83 -8.01
CA LYS A 21 -2.22 11.25 -9.30
C LYS A 21 -1.72 10.34 -10.43
N SER A 22 -0.42 10.09 -10.47
CA SER A 22 0.24 9.27 -11.49
C SER A 22 -0.16 7.79 -11.40
N GLY A 23 -0.14 7.19 -10.21
CA GLY A 23 -0.54 5.80 -10.02
C GLY A 23 -2.01 5.55 -10.37
N CYS A 24 -2.92 6.47 -10.03
CA CYS A 24 -4.33 6.33 -10.39
C CYS A 24 -4.60 6.44 -11.90
N ILE A 25 -3.71 7.06 -12.67
CA ILE A 25 -3.78 7.00 -14.14
C ILE A 25 -3.43 5.59 -14.62
N ASN A 26 -2.48 4.91 -13.98
CA ASN A 26 -2.03 3.57 -14.38
C ASN A 26 -2.85 2.40 -13.81
N LYS A 27 -3.88 2.67 -13.00
CA LYS A 27 -4.68 1.66 -12.29
C LYS A 27 -5.31 0.57 -13.17
N ASN A 28 -5.48 0.82 -14.46
CA ASN A 28 -6.08 -0.11 -15.43
C ASN A 28 -5.02 -0.78 -16.33
N GLY A 29 -3.74 -0.77 -15.93
CA GLY A 29 -2.64 -1.32 -16.73
C GLY A 29 -2.13 -0.39 -17.83
N GLN A 30 -2.35 0.92 -17.68
CA GLN A 30 -1.68 1.90 -18.54
C GLN A 30 -0.21 1.99 -18.13
N GLU A 31 0.68 2.19 -19.09
CA GLU A 31 2.14 2.24 -18.87
C GLU A 31 2.67 3.67 -18.99
N ILE A 32 2.01 4.62 -18.31
CA ILE A 32 2.44 6.02 -18.32
C ILE A 32 3.49 6.19 -17.24
N TYR A 33 4.74 6.35 -17.67
CA TYR A 33 5.88 6.63 -16.79
C TYR A 33 5.67 7.94 -16.02
N ALA A 34 5.96 7.90 -14.71
CA ALA A 34 6.00 9.08 -13.87
C ALA A 34 6.96 8.83 -12.69
N GLU A 35 7.81 9.81 -12.40
CA GLU A 35 8.85 9.71 -11.37
C GLU A 35 8.28 9.55 -9.95
N ASP A 36 7.05 9.99 -9.72
CA ASP A 36 6.38 9.88 -8.42
C ASP A 36 5.45 8.67 -8.33
N MET A 37 5.36 7.79 -9.33
CA MET A 37 4.28 6.81 -9.43
C MET A 37 4.14 5.93 -8.18
N LEU A 38 2.93 5.91 -7.62
CA LEU A 38 2.53 5.05 -6.50
C LEU A 38 1.12 4.52 -6.73
N LEU A 39 1.00 3.20 -6.91
CA LEU A 39 -0.26 2.50 -7.09
C LEU A 39 -0.33 1.30 -6.14
N LEU A 40 -1.34 1.28 -5.30
CA LEU A 40 -1.67 0.20 -4.38
C LEU A 40 -3.00 -0.43 -4.81
N THR A 41 -2.97 -1.70 -5.18
CA THR A 41 -4.16 -2.51 -5.45
C THR A 41 -4.35 -3.54 -4.33
N ASP A 42 -5.32 -4.45 -4.45
CA ASP A 42 -5.41 -5.56 -3.51
C ASP A 42 -4.35 -6.65 -3.78
N GLU A 43 -3.71 -6.64 -4.95
CA GLU A 43 -2.77 -7.66 -5.42
C GLU A 43 -1.31 -7.18 -5.41
N ALA A 44 -1.07 -5.88 -5.56
CA ALA A 44 0.28 -5.37 -5.72
C ALA A 44 0.45 -3.94 -5.18
N PHE A 45 1.71 -3.61 -4.94
CA PHE A 45 2.18 -2.25 -4.77
C PHE A 45 3.20 -1.93 -5.86
N VAL A 46 2.88 -0.97 -6.70
CA VAL A 46 3.68 -0.58 -7.86
C VAL A 46 4.21 0.82 -7.64
N THR A 47 5.50 0.99 -7.86
CA THR A 47 6.22 2.26 -7.82
C THR A 47 6.92 2.50 -9.15
N VAL A 48 7.52 3.68 -9.32
CA VAL A 48 8.38 3.92 -10.49
C VAL A 48 9.54 2.91 -10.57
N ALA A 49 10.08 2.44 -9.45
CA ALA A 49 11.30 1.64 -9.42
C ALA A 49 11.06 0.13 -9.28
N SER A 50 9.84 -0.28 -8.95
CA SER A 50 9.54 -1.70 -8.69
C SER A 50 8.06 -2.02 -8.77
N ALA A 51 7.76 -3.27 -9.12
CA ALA A 51 6.44 -3.87 -8.98
C ALA A 51 6.49 -4.99 -7.93
N CYS A 52 5.74 -4.83 -6.85
CA CYS A 52 5.69 -5.76 -5.72
C CYS A 52 4.36 -6.50 -5.67
N THR A 53 4.36 -7.79 -6.00
CA THR A 53 3.17 -8.65 -5.95
C THR A 53 2.99 -9.23 -4.55
N PHE A 54 1.81 -9.06 -3.97
CA PHE A 54 1.51 -9.53 -2.61
C PHE A 54 1.36 -11.05 -2.56
N THR A 55 2.04 -11.66 -1.60
CA THR A 55 1.99 -13.10 -1.32
C THR A 55 1.24 -13.41 -0.03
N GLU A 56 1.19 -12.46 0.92
CA GLU A 56 0.47 -12.60 2.19
C GLU A 56 -0.13 -11.25 2.61
N LYS A 57 -1.35 -11.26 3.14
CA LYS A 57 -2.03 -10.08 3.71
C LYS A 57 -2.54 -10.42 5.11
N LYS A 58 -2.13 -9.66 6.12
CA LYS A 58 -2.51 -9.89 7.53
C LYS A 58 -2.97 -8.60 8.21
N ALA A 59 -4.26 -8.53 8.50
CA ALA A 59 -4.83 -7.46 9.30
C ALA A 59 -4.26 -7.48 10.72
N GLN A 60 -3.93 -6.31 11.24
CA GLN A 60 -3.39 -6.11 12.57
C GLN A 60 -4.46 -5.56 13.53
N ALA A 61 -4.23 -5.70 14.84
CA ALA A 61 -5.16 -5.23 15.87
C ALA A 61 -5.35 -3.69 15.86
N ASP A 62 -4.35 -2.94 15.38
CA ASP A 62 -4.39 -1.49 15.22
C ASP A 62 -5.10 -1.04 13.93
N GLY A 63 -5.66 -1.98 13.15
CA GLY A 63 -6.35 -1.74 11.89
C GLY A 63 -5.43 -1.52 10.70
N SER A 64 -4.10 -1.58 10.91
CA SER A 64 -3.15 -1.64 9.80
C SER A 64 -3.21 -2.98 9.08
N LEU A 65 -2.66 -3.02 7.87
CA LEU A 65 -2.51 -4.22 7.07
C LEU A 65 -1.02 -4.45 6.84
N LEU A 66 -0.52 -5.57 7.37
CA LEU A 66 0.82 -6.05 7.06
C LEU A 66 0.74 -6.90 5.80
N VAL A 67 1.59 -6.61 4.82
CA VAL A 67 1.65 -7.37 3.57
C VAL A 67 3.07 -7.85 3.31
N LYS A 68 3.21 -9.09 2.86
CA LYS A 68 4.44 -9.61 2.28
C LYS A 68 4.31 -9.63 0.77
N ALA A 69 5.41 -9.37 0.08
CA ALA A 69 5.44 -9.27 -1.37
C ALA A 69 6.70 -9.90 -1.97
N GLN A 70 6.64 -10.22 -3.26
CA GLN A 70 7.79 -10.42 -4.12
C GLN A 70 7.90 -9.22 -5.05
N CYS A 71 9.05 -8.56 -5.04
CA CYS A 71 9.29 -7.32 -5.77
C CYS A 71 10.28 -7.55 -6.91
N GLN A 72 9.87 -7.17 -8.11
CA GLN A 72 10.76 -7.03 -9.25
C GLN A 72 11.22 -5.57 -9.31
N ALA A 73 12.51 -5.33 -9.06
CA ALA A 73 13.11 -4.01 -9.25
C ALA A 73 13.44 -3.77 -10.73
N GLU A 74 13.29 -2.53 -11.19
CA GLU A 74 13.70 -2.16 -12.55
C GLU A 74 15.19 -2.39 -12.74
N GLY A 75 15.55 -3.16 -13.79
CA GLY A 75 16.95 -3.43 -14.15
C GLY A 75 17.63 -4.55 -13.37
N GLU A 76 16.94 -5.23 -12.45
CA GLU A 76 17.46 -6.41 -11.76
C GLU A 76 16.90 -7.72 -12.34
N GLU A 77 17.69 -8.80 -12.26
CA GLU A 77 17.25 -10.15 -12.62
C GLU A 77 16.64 -10.85 -11.39
N GLY A 78 15.35 -11.19 -11.48
CA GLY A 78 14.63 -11.92 -10.44
C GLY A 78 13.96 -11.07 -9.36
N GLU A 79 13.13 -11.73 -8.55
CA GLU A 79 12.31 -11.11 -7.52
C GLU A 79 12.98 -11.17 -6.14
N SER A 80 12.78 -10.13 -5.34
CA SER A 80 13.23 -10.06 -3.96
C SER A 80 12.05 -9.97 -2.99
N PRO A 81 12.07 -10.68 -1.84
CA PRO A 81 11.02 -10.57 -0.84
C PRO A 81 11.04 -9.18 -0.19
N ALA A 82 9.85 -8.64 0.07
CA ALA A 82 9.68 -7.40 0.82
C ALA A 82 8.47 -7.48 1.75
N GLN A 83 8.43 -6.60 2.74
CA GLN A 83 7.29 -6.43 3.63
C GLN A 83 6.89 -4.96 3.70
N PHE A 84 5.58 -4.71 3.68
CA PHE A 84 5.04 -3.36 3.83
C PHE A 84 3.97 -3.32 4.91
N THR A 85 3.89 -2.18 5.59
CA THR A 85 2.76 -1.83 6.47
C THR A 85 1.92 -0.76 5.80
N ILE A 86 0.67 -1.08 5.52
CA ILE A 86 -0.33 -0.15 5.02
C ILE A 86 -1.18 0.30 6.21
N LYS A 87 -1.34 1.60 6.40
CA LYS A 87 -2.15 2.16 7.50
C LYS A 87 -2.92 3.40 7.06
N ARG A 88 -3.98 3.75 7.78
CA ARG A 88 -4.66 5.03 7.56
C ARG A 88 -3.73 6.18 7.91
N SER A 89 -3.74 7.24 7.11
CA SER A 89 -2.97 8.44 7.42
C SER A 89 -3.50 9.11 8.68
N ALA A 90 -2.60 9.44 9.61
CA ALA A 90 -2.91 10.26 10.78
C ALA A 90 -3.33 11.68 10.39
N LYS A 91 -2.92 12.16 9.21
CA LYS A 91 -3.29 13.48 8.68
C LYS A 91 -4.67 13.45 8.00
N ASN A 92 -5.05 12.31 7.40
CA ASN A 92 -6.32 12.15 6.70
C ASN A 92 -6.78 10.68 6.66
N ALA A 93 -7.81 10.32 7.44
CA ALA A 93 -8.30 8.94 7.55
C ALA A 93 -8.84 8.32 6.25
N LYS A 94 -9.06 9.12 5.19
CA LYS A 94 -9.45 8.65 3.84
C LYS A 94 -8.25 8.25 2.97
N ARG A 95 -7.02 8.56 3.42
CA ARG A 95 -5.78 8.24 2.73
C ARG A 95 -5.07 7.09 3.43
N LEU A 96 -4.27 6.38 2.66
CA LEU A 96 -3.41 5.32 3.16
C LEU A 96 -1.96 5.77 3.08
N VAL A 97 -1.16 5.33 4.05
CA VAL A 97 0.29 5.45 4.07
C VAL A 97 0.87 4.06 3.92
N ILE A 98 1.83 3.93 3.00
CA ILE A 98 2.62 2.71 2.82
C ILE A 98 4.00 2.96 3.42
N ALA A 99 4.44 2.06 4.29
CA ALA A 99 5.78 2.06 4.84
C ALA A 99 6.43 0.69 4.61
N ASP A 100 7.75 0.67 4.44
CA ASP A 100 8.54 -0.57 4.36
C ASP A 100 8.70 -1.23 5.75
N GLU A 101 9.49 -2.30 5.82
CA GLU A 101 9.74 -3.04 7.06
C GLU A 101 10.49 -2.25 8.13
N ASP A 102 11.30 -1.27 7.72
CA ASP A 102 12.07 -0.39 8.60
C ASP A 102 11.21 0.80 9.08
N GLY A 103 10.01 0.95 8.51
CA GLY A 103 9.06 2.00 8.85
C GLY A 103 9.25 3.27 8.01
N ASN A 104 10.10 3.25 6.99
CA ASN A 104 10.27 4.37 6.08
C ASN A 104 9.01 4.53 5.24
N VAL A 105 8.48 5.74 5.21
CA VAL A 105 7.25 6.05 4.48
C VAL A 105 7.56 6.18 2.99
N MET A 106 7.00 5.27 2.19
CA MET A 106 7.12 5.29 0.72
C MET A 106 6.19 6.33 0.11
N GLY A 107 5.04 6.58 0.74
CA GLY A 107 4.15 7.66 0.34
C GLY A 107 2.75 7.59 0.94
N GLU A 108 1.96 8.61 0.59
CA GLU A 108 0.54 8.72 0.97
C GLU A 108 -0.33 8.70 -0.29
N VAL A 109 -1.32 7.81 -0.32
CA VAL A 109 -2.18 7.56 -1.48
C VAL A 109 -3.66 7.77 -1.15
N SER A 110 -4.44 8.13 -2.16
CA SER A 110 -5.89 8.30 -2.07
C SER A 110 -6.60 7.26 -2.92
N ARG A 111 -7.84 6.90 -2.58
CA ARG A 111 -8.63 5.99 -3.42
C ARG A 111 -8.78 6.56 -4.82
N CYS A 112 -8.45 5.78 -5.84
CA CYS A 112 -8.66 6.19 -7.22
C CYS A 112 -10.15 6.27 -7.54
N LYS A 113 -10.52 7.19 -8.45
CA LYS A 113 -11.89 7.39 -8.91
C LYS A 113 -12.27 6.34 -9.95
#